data_AF-A0A7W3NFM5-F1
#
_entry.id   AF-A0A7W3NFM5-F1
#
_cell.length_a   1.000
_cell.length_b   1.000
_cell.length_c   1.000
_cell.angle_alpha   90.00
_cell.angle_beta   90.00
_cell.angle_gamma   90.00
#
_symmetry.space_group_name_H-M   'P 1'
#
loop_
_entity.id
_entity.type
_entity.pdbx_description
1 polymer ?
#
loop_
_entity_poly.entity_id
_entity_poly.type
_entity_poly.pdbx_seq_one_letter_code
_entity_poly.pdbx_strand_id
1 'polypeptide(L)' 'MSSANRKRSKLGRFLEKKGYKQSELSKTANLNRNTVAKIYNDSSYIPSGTTIKKVMKALKKFDPSLKAEDFFDI' A
#
# COMPACT_ATOMS: atom_id res chain seq x y z
N MET A 1 -15.99 -3.87 18.39
CA MET A 1 -15.81 -4.98 17.43
C MET A 1 -14.43 -4.86 16.78
N SER A 2 -13.44 -5.60 17.27
CA SER A 2 -12.05 -5.57 16.78
C SER A 2 -11.83 -6.69 15.78
N SER A 3 -12.15 -6.48 14.51
CA SER A 3 -11.99 -7.49 13.45
C SER A 3 -10.54 -7.56 12.96
N ALA A 4 -9.62 -7.88 13.86
CA ALA A 4 -8.19 -8.01 13.58
C ALA A 4 -7.84 -9.42 13.06
N ASN A 5 -8.40 -9.83 11.92
CA ASN A 5 -7.88 -11.00 11.20
C ASN A 5 -8.12 -10.96 9.68
N ARG A 6 -8.04 -9.78 9.06
CA ARG A 6 -7.76 -9.72 7.61
C ARG A 6 -6.24 -9.66 7.45
N LYS A 7 -5.68 -10.52 6.58
CA LYS A 7 -4.24 -10.66 6.29
C LYS A 7 -3.66 -9.38 5.64
N ARG A 8 -3.66 -8.26 6.37
CA ARG A 8 -3.10 -6.97 5.91
C ARG A 8 -1.69 -7.20 5.37
N SER A 9 -1.42 -6.64 4.20
CA SER A 9 -0.09 -6.69 3.59
C SER A 9 0.93 -5.89 4.43
N LYS A 10 2.22 -6.04 4.11
CA LYS A 10 3.30 -5.21 4.66
C LYS A 10 2.96 -3.72 4.49
N LEU A 11 2.48 -3.32 3.30
CA LEU A 11 2.03 -1.95 3.05
C LEU A 11 0.83 -1.55 3.90
N GLY A 12 -0.21 -2.40 3.96
CA GLY A 12 -1.43 -2.10 4.72
C GLY A 12 -1.14 -1.82 6.20
N ARG A 13 -0.24 -2.61 6.81
CA ARG A 13 0.22 -2.41 8.19
C ARG A 13 0.99 -1.10 8.36
N PHE A 14 1.88 -0.79 7.41
CA PHE A 14 2.63 0.47 7.43
C PHE A 14 1.72 1.69 7.35
N LEU A 15 0.76 1.69 6.41
CA LEU A 15 -0.19 2.78 6.25
C LEU A 15 -1.06 2.98 7.49
N GLU A 16 -1.53 1.90 8.11
CA GLU A 16 -2.29 1.94 9.36
C GLU A 16 -1.47 2.56 10.49
N LYS A 17 -0.20 2.15 10.66
CA LYS A 17 0.71 2.71 11.67
C LYS A 17 1.00 4.20 11.45
N LYS A 18 0.99 4.65 10.20
CA LYS A 18 1.20 6.07 9.84
C LYS A 18 -0.10 6.88 9.81
N GLY A 19 -1.26 6.27 10.09
CA GLY A 19 -2.57 6.94 10.01
C GLY A 19 -3.00 7.28 8.57
N TYR A 20 -2.38 6.67 7.56
CA TYR A 20 -2.63 6.97 6.16
C TYR A 20 -3.74 6.10 5.59
N LYS A 21 -4.80 6.72 5.07
CA LYS A 21 -6.00 6.01 4.60
C LYS A 21 -5.82 5.47 3.18
N GLN A 22 -6.48 4.34 2.88
CA GLN A 22 -6.53 3.76 1.53
C GLN A 22 -7.08 4.74 0.48
N SER A 23 -8.04 5.58 0.86
CA SER A 23 -8.61 6.62 -0.02
C SER A 23 -7.57 7.67 -0.43
N GLU A 24 -6.66 8.01 0.50
CA GLU A 24 -5.60 8.97 0.24
C GLU A 24 -4.54 8.34 -0.68
N LEU A 25 -4.15 7.09 -0.42
CA LEU A 25 -3.26 6.36 -1.33
C LEU A 25 -3.83 6.27 -2.75
N SER A 26 -5.12 5.97 -2.88
CA SER A 26 -5.82 5.88 -4.16
C SER A 26 -5.72 7.19 -4.95
N LYS A 27 -5.97 8.32 -4.30
CA LYS A 27 -5.86 9.65 -4.93
C LYS A 27 -4.41 9.99 -5.27
N THR A 28 -3.49 9.88 -4.31
CA THR A 28 -2.10 10.31 -4.48
C THR A 28 -1.34 9.43 -5.48
N ALA A 29 -1.61 8.12 -5.51
CA ALA A 29 -1.01 7.17 -6.45
C ALA A 29 -1.74 7.11 -7.80
N ASN A 30 -2.90 7.77 -7.94
CA ASN A 30 -3.78 7.66 -9.10
C ASN A 30 -4.08 6.18 -9.46
N LEU A 31 -4.60 5.46 -8.46
CA LEU A 31 -4.97 4.05 -8.53
C LEU A 31 -6.43 3.86 -8.17
N ASN A 32 -7.11 2.93 -8.84
CA ASN A 32 -8.47 2.55 -8.47
C ASN A 32 -8.50 1.96 -7.04
N ARG A 33 -9.55 2.29 -6.30
CA ARG A 33 -9.86 1.77 -4.97
C ARG A 33 -9.77 0.25 -4.89
N ASN A 34 -10.21 -0.49 -5.92
CA ASN A 34 -10.14 -1.94 -5.92
C ASN A 34 -8.69 -2.46 -5.89
N THR A 35 -7.80 -1.83 -6.68
CA THR A 35 -6.37 -2.13 -6.68
C THR A 35 -5.74 -1.81 -5.33
N VAL A 36 -6.04 -0.63 -4.77
CA VAL A 36 -5.54 -0.25 -3.44
C VAL A 36 -6.04 -1.19 -2.36
N ALA A 37 -7.30 -1.61 -2.40
CA ALA A 37 -7.86 -2.54 -1.45
C ALA A 37 -7.17 -3.91 -1.50
N LYS A 38 -6.85 -4.43 -2.71
CA LYS A 38 -6.05 -5.65 -2.86
C LYS A 38 -4.66 -5.47 -2.25
N ILE A 39 -3.94 -4.41 -2.63
CA ILE A 39 -2.61 -4.10 -2.10
C ILE A 39 -2.63 -3.97 -0.58
N TYR A 40 -3.69 -3.40 0.01
CA TYR A 40 -3.79 -3.20 1.45
C TYR A 40 -4.10 -4.50 2.21
N ASN A 41 -5.02 -5.32 1.68
CA ASN A 41 -5.59 -6.45 2.42
C ASN A 41 -4.99 -7.81 2.06
N ASP A 42 -4.21 -7.91 1.00
CA ASP A 42 -3.66 -9.17 0.51
C ASP A 42 -2.12 -9.11 0.52
N SER A 43 -1.52 -9.86 1.45
CA SER A 43 -0.07 -9.98 1.58
C SER A 43 0.60 -10.80 0.47
N SER A 44 -0.17 -11.59 -0.29
CA SER A 44 0.33 -12.44 -1.37
C SER A 44 0.12 -11.79 -2.74
N TYR A 45 -0.62 -10.67 -2.82
CA TYR A 45 -0.81 -9.94 -4.05
C TYR A 45 0.46 -9.17 -4.45
N ILE A 46 1.07 -9.58 -5.56
CA ILE A 46 2.19 -8.88 -6.19
C ILE A 46 1.61 -7.99 -7.31
N PRO A 47 1.64 -6.65 -7.17
CA PRO A 47 1.14 -5.75 -8.20
C PRO A 47 2.09 -5.70 -9.41
N SER A 48 1.59 -5.18 -10.54
CA SER A 48 2.46 -4.88 -11.68
C SER A 48 3.55 -3.87 -11.32
N GLY A 49 4.69 -3.90 -12.01
CA GLY A 49 5.76 -2.92 -11.82
C GLY A 49 5.29 -1.46 -11.98
N THR A 50 4.34 -1.20 -12.88
CA THR A 50 3.72 0.13 -13.05
C THR A 50 2.93 0.55 -11.81
N THR A 51 2.18 -0.38 -11.20
CA THR A 51 1.45 -0.14 -9.96
C THR A 51 2.39 0.11 -8.79
N ILE A 52 3.46 -0.70 -8.66
CA ILE A 52 4.49 -0.51 -7.63
C ILE A 52 5.13 0.87 -7.77
N LYS A 53 5.54 1.27 -8.98
CA LYS A 53 6.10 2.62 -9.25
C LYS A 53 5.16 3.73 -8.80
N LYS A 54 3.86 3.63 -9.09
CA LYS A 54 2.85 4.62 -8.67
C LYS A 54 2.69 4.69 -7.14
N VAL A 55 2.61 3.53 -6.48
CA VAL A 55 2.55 3.45 -5.01
C VAL A 55 3.80 4.07 -4.41
N MET A 56 4.99 3.65 -4.82
CA MET A 56 6.25 4.16 -4.28
C MET A 56 6.41 5.66 -4.52
N LYS A 57 5.98 6.18 -5.67
CA LYS A 57 5.98 7.63 -5.93
C LYS A 57 5.07 8.38 -4.95
N ALA A 58 3.94 7.80 -4.55
CA ALA A 58 3.07 8.40 -3.53
C ALA A 58 3.71 8.33 -2.14
N LEU A 59 4.27 7.18 -1.75
CA LEU A 59 4.90 6.99 -0.44
C LEU A 59 6.15 7.87 -0.26
N LYS A 60 6.98 7.99 -1.30
CA LYS A 60 8.21 8.80 -1.28
C LYS A 60 7.97 10.30 -1.13
N LYS A 61 6.74 10.79 -1.35
CA LYS A 61 6.38 12.17 -1.01
C LYS A 61 6.33 12.41 0.50
N PHE A 62 6.09 11.36 1.27
CA PHE A 62 6.04 11.41 2.74
C PHE A 62 7.39 11.02 3.35
N ASP A 63 8.02 10.00 2.79
CA ASP A 63 9.32 9.51 3.25
C ASP A 63 10.14 8.98 2.06
N PRO A 64 11.14 9.75 1.59
CA PRO A 64 11.94 9.40 0.41
C PRO A 64 12.83 8.17 0.61
N SER A 65 13.08 7.75 1.86
CA SER A 65 13.92 6.59 2.19
C SER A 65 13.22 5.25 1.96
N LEU A 66 11.89 5.24 1.77
CA LEU A 66 11.11 4.03 1.55
C LEU A 66 11.47 3.32 0.23
N LYS A 67 11.62 2.01 0.29
CA LYS A 67 11.94 1.13 -0.85
C LYS A 67 10.77 0.21 -1.17
N ALA A 68 10.74 -0.31 -2.40
CA ALA A 68 9.68 -1.22 -2.81
C ALA A 68 9.74 -2.55 -2.04
N GLU A 69 10.95 -3.03 -1.76
CA GLU A 69 11.25 -4.28 -1.02
C GLU A 69 10.71 -4.25 0.42
N ASP A 70 10.51 -3.06 1.01
CA ASP A 70 9.88 -2.92 2.33
C ASP A 70 8.42 -3.42 2.31
N PHE A 71 7.79 -3.44 1.14
CA PHE A 71 6.35 -3.66 1.00
C PHE A 71 5.99 -4.81 0.06
N PHE A 72 6.80 -5.07 -0.95
CA PHE A 72 6.55 -6.06 -1.99
C PHE A 72 7.72 -7.04 -2.06
N ASP A 73 7.42 -8.33 -2.20
CA ASP A 73 8.41 -9.40 -2.38
C ASP A 73 8.77 -9.45 -3.88
N ILE A 74 9.79 -8.69 -4.29
CA ILE A 74 10.25 -8.51 -5.67
C ILE A 74 11.76 -8.61 -5.79
#